data_AF-A0AAF0Q1Z9-F1
#
_entry.id   AF-A0AAF0Q1Z9-F1
#
_cell.length_a   1.000
_cell.length_b   1.000
_cell.length_c   1.000
_cell.angle_alpha   90.00
_cell.angle_beta   90.00
_cell.angle_gamma   90.00
#
_symmetry.space_group_name_H-M   'P 1'
#
loop_
_entity.id
_entity.type
_entity.pdbx_description
1 polymer ?
#
loop_
_entity_poly.entity_id
_entity_poly.type
_entity_poly.pdbx_seq_one_letter_code
_entity_poly.pdbx_strand_id
1 'polypeptide(L)'
;MEVMKKHFVLVHGACHGSWCWYKLKPLLEAAGHTVTALDMAASGIDLRKIEELRTLVDYTVPLMEFMESLPQEEKVILVGHSYGGMNLALAMEKYPKKIFAAVFLAALLPDSAHMSSYVLDQFFERTPKENWLDTQFVSYGSPEEPLTSMFFGPKFLVQQLYQLCSPEDVALASSLVRPTSLFMEDLSKVKYFTDEGYGSVKKVYIICTEDKVSPKEFQQWQIDNNGTVIEAKEIKGADHMAMLWVDPRGFQGIHPNPLGKTLHCIYKTKPKEKFHKGLKMEPIKKQGRHFVLVHGGWYWYKLKPLLEVAGHKVTTLDLAASGIDLRKIEELHTFHDYTLPLMELMESLPQEEKVILVGHSFGGMNLGLVMEKYQQKIYVAVFLAAFMPDSIHMSSYVLDQYFERMPTINWLDTQFVSYGSPEEPLPSIFFGPKFLAYNLYQLCSPEDLALASSLGRASSLFLEDLSKTKYFTDEGYGLVKKVYIVCTEDKLIPKEFQKWQIDNISIIETKEIKGADHMALLSMPKQLCDTLLEIAHKYN
;
A
#
# COMPACT_ATOMS: atom_id res chain seq x y z
N MET A 1 -24.19 -19.47 -19.41
CA MET A 1 -22.91 -19.78 -20.08
C MET A 1 -21.87 -19.96 -19.00
N GLU A 2 -21.04 -20.98 -19.11
CA GLU A 2 -19.89 -21.16 -18.22
C GLU A 2 -18.86 -20.05 -18.49
N VAL A 3 -18.42 -19.34 -17.46
CA VAL A 3 -17.35 -18.35 -17.58
C VAL A 3 -16.03 -19.12 -17.55
N MET A 4 -15.27 -19.11 -18.65
CA MET A 4 -13.94 -19.69 -18.65
C MET A 4 -13.06 -18.95 -17.64
N LYS A 5 -12.84 -19.57 -16.48
CA LYS A 5 -11.90 -19.10 -15.48
C LYS A 5 -10.52 -18.94 -16.12
N LYS A 6 -9.86 -17.83 -15.79
CA LYS A 6 -8.50 -17.48 -16.23
C LYS A 6 -7.71 -17.05 -15.01
N HIS A 7 -6.39 -17.08 -15.13
CA HIS A 7 -5.48 -16.61 -14.11
C HIS A 7 -4.79 -15.35 -14.65
N PHE A 8 -5.08 -14.20 -14.06
CA PHE A 8 -4.39 -12.94 -14.33
C PHE A 8 -3.19 -12.78 -13.39
N VAL A 9 -2.05 -12.39 -13.93
CA VAL A 9 -0.82 -12.11 -13.18
C VAL A 9 -0.48 -10.65 -13.41
N LEU A 10 -0.58 -9.85 -12.35
CA LEU A 10 -0.48 -8.40 -12.40
C LEU A 10 0.91 -7.95 -11.91
N VAL A 11 1.64 -7.25 -12.78
CA VAL A 11 3.05 -6.85 -12.58
C VAL A 11 3.12 -5.32 -12.63
N HIS A 12 3.49 -4.71 -11.50
CA HIS A 12 3.46 -3.26 -11.31
C HIS A 12 4.54 -2.50 -12.09
N GLY A 13 4.46 -1.17 -12.06
CA GLY A 13 5.46 -0.27 -12.64
C GLY A 13 6.64 0.01 -11.71
N ALA A 14 7.61 0.78 -12.23
CA ALA A 14 8.74 1.30 -11.46
C ALA A 14 8.26 2.05 -10.20
N CYS A 15 9.03 1.93 -9.11
CA CYS A 15 8.76 2.48 -7.76
C CYS A 15 7.49 1.98 -7.05
N HIS A 16 6.62 1.20 -7.70
CA HIS A 16 5.35 0.72 -7.13
C HIS A 16 5.50 -0.70 -6.56
N GLY A 17 4.40 -1.26 -6.04
CA GLY A 17 4.26 -2.66 -5.66
C GLY A 17 2.92 -3.22 -6.10
N SER A 18 2.67 -4.50 -5.80
CA SER A 18 1.41 -5.23 -6.01
C SER A 18 0.18 -4.47 -5.49
N TRP A 19 0.35 -3.67 -4.44
CA TRP A 19 -0.65 -2.78 -3.86
C TRP A 19 -1.32 -1.85 -4.87
N CYS A 20 -0.66 -1.45 -5.96
CA CYS A 20 -1.29 -0.58 -6.97
C CYS A 20 -2.49 -1.26 -7.65
N TRP A 21 -2.60 -2.59 -7.59
CA TRP A 21 -3.69 -3.36 -8.19
C TRP A 21 -4.92 -3.52 -7.28
N TYR A 22 -4.96 -2.92 -6.08
CA TYR A 22 -6.01 -3.15 -5.08
C TYR A 22 -7.44 -2.88 -5.57
N LYS A 23 -7.62 -1.90 -6.47
CA LYS A 23 -8.90 -1.58 -7.13
C LYS A 23 -9.26 -2.47 -8.31
N LEU A 24 -8.31 -3.22 -8.88
CA LEU A 24 -8.53 -4.08 -10.05
C LEU A 24 -8.72 -5.55 -9.67
N LYS A 25 -7.93 -6.05 -8.71
CA LYS A 25 -7.97 -7.44 -8.23
C LYS A 25 -9.39 -7.92 -7.87
N PRO A 26 -10.15 -7.27 -6.97
CA PRO A 26 -11.50 -7.73 -6.62
C PRO A 26 -12.49 -7.64 -7.80
N LEU A 27 -12.31 -6.72 -8.75
CA LEU A 27 -13.18 -6.64 -9.94
C LEU A 27 -12.98 -7.82 -10.90
N LEU A 28 -11.75 -8.32 -11.03
CA LEU A 28 -11.41 -9.50 -11.82
C LEU A 28 -11.81 -10.80 -11.09
N GLU A 29 -11.67 -10.85 -9.77
CA GLU A 29 -12.09 -12.00 -8.94
C GLU A 29 -13.62 -12.13 -8.89
N ALA A 30 -14.35 -11.01 -8.75
CA ALA A 30 -15.82 -10.98 -8.86
C ALA A 30 -16.31 -11.37 -10.27
N ALA A 31 -15.47 -11.25 -11.30
CA ALA A 31 -15.75 -11.75 -12.65
C ALA A 31 -15.41 -13.25 -12.83
N GLY A 32 -15.00 -13.95 -11.77
CA GLY A 32 -14.76 -15.41 -11.75
C GLY A 32 -13.32 -15.84 -12.09
N HIS A 33 -12.36 -14.91 -12.12
CA HIS A 33 -10.96 -15.20 -12.44
C HIS A 33 -10.10 -15.43 -11.18
N THR A 34 -9.00 -16.18 -11.30
CA THR A 34 -7.90 -16.13 -10.32
C THR A 34 -7.06 -14.88 -10.60
N VAL A 35 -6.61 -14.16 -9.55
CA VAL A 35 -5.77 -12.98 -9.71
C VAL A 35 -4.60 -13.00 -8.72
N THR A 36 -3.40 -13.12 -9.25
CA THR A 36 -2.15 -12.92 -8.50
C THR A 36 -1.59 -11.55 -8.86
N ALA A 37 -1.30 -10.72 -7.85
CA ALA A 37 -0.50 -9.52 -8.01
C ALA A 37 0.83 -9.76 -7.28
N LEU A 38 1.95 -9.48 -7.94
CA LEU A 38 3.28 -9.79 -7.42
C LEU A 38 4.06 -8.51 -7.14
N ASP A 39 4.75 -8.47 -6.01
CA ASP A 39 5.87 -7.54 -5.81
C ASP A 39 7.09 -8.07 -6.57
N MET A 40 7.75 -7.21 -7.34
CA MET A 40 9.08 -7.48 -7.88
C MET A 40 10.14 -7.30 -6.78
N ALA A 41 11.40 -7.69 -7.02
CA ALA A 41 12.43 -7.54 -6.00
C ALA A 41 12.60 -6.06 -5.58
N ALA A 42 12.87 -5.81 -4.30
CA ALA A 42 12.94 -4.49 -3.68
C ALA A 42 11.70 -3.59 -3.86
N SER A 43 10.54 -4.18 -4.19
CA SER A 43 9.27 -3.48 -4.45
C SER A 43 8.19 -3.86 -3.44
N GLY A 44 7.18 -3.01 -3.23
CA GLY A 44 6.10 -3.26 -2.26
C GLY A 44 6.61 -3.60 -0.86
N ILE A 45 6.33 -4.81 -0.35
CA ILE A 45 6.81 -5.33 0.94
C ILE A 45 8.04 -6.26 0.84
N ASP A 46 8.61 -6.46 -0.36
CA ASP A 46 9.80 -7.29 -0.54
C ASP A 46 11.03 -6.70 0.17
N LEU A 47 11.71 -7.46 1.03
CA LEU A 47 12.71 -6.92 1.96
C LEU A 47 14.09 -6.65 1.33
N ARG A 48 14.31 -6.99 0.06
CA ARG A 48 15.56 -6.64 -0.65
C ARG A 48 15.66 -5.12 -0.85
N LYS A 49 16.89 -4.63 -0.94
CA LYS A 49 17.22 -3.24 -1.29
C LYS A 49 17.50 -3.12 -2.79
N ILE A 50 17.33 -1.93 -3.36
CA ILE A 50 17.66 -1.72 -4.78
C ILE A 50 19.17 -1.88 -5.03
N GLU A 51 19.97 -1.56 -4.02
CA GLU A 51 21.43 -1.70 -4.01
C GLU A 51 21.90 -3.15 -4.13
N GLU A 52 21.03 -4.13 -3.87
CA GLU A 52 21.31 -5.57 -4.06
C GLU A 52 21.10 -6.03 -5.53
N LEU A 53 20.40 -5.25 -6.35
CA LEU A 53 19.99 -5.63 -7.70
C LEU A 53 20.89 -4.98 -8.75
N ARG A 54 21.36 -5.75 -9.75
CA ARG A 54 22.27 -5.27 -10.81
C ARG A 54 21.66 -5.34 -12.21
N THR A 55 20.69 -6.23 -12.41
CA THR A 55 20.08 -6.55 -13.71
C THR A 55 18.55 -6.55 -13.66
N LEU A 56 17.91 -6.46 -14.83
CA LEU A 56 16.47 -6.69 -14.95
C LEU A 56 16.08 -8.12 -14.50
N VAL A 57 16.97 -9.09 -14.63
CA VAL A 57 16.74 -10.48 -14.18
C VAL A 57 16.60 -10.52 -12.66
N ASP A 58 17.51 -9.89 -11.91
CA ASP A 58 17.45 -9.82 -10.43
C ASP A 58 16.13 -9.19 -9.97
N TYR A 59 15.71 -8.10 -10.63
CA TYR A 59 14.46 -7.42 -10.37
C TYR A 59 13.23 -8.31 -10.61
N THR A 60 13.29 -9.16 -11.64
CA THR A 60 12.17 -9.99 -12.10
C THR A 60 12.08 -11.36 -11.42
N VAL A 61 12.99 -11.70 -10.48
CA VAL A 61 13.03 -13.01 -9.79
C VAL A 61 11.65 -13.48 -9.29
N PRO A 62 10.82 -12.68 -8.59
CA PRO A 62 9.51 -13.15 -8.10
C PRO A 62 8.53 -13.57 -9.21
N LEU A 63 8.58 -12.92 -10.38
CA LEU A 63 7.79 -13.31 -11.54
C LEU A 63 8.33 -14.61 -12.18
N MET A 64 9.66 -14.80 -12.19
CA MET A 64 10.27 -16.05 -12.68
C MET A 64 9.89 -17.23 -11.79
N GLU A 65 10.04 -17.11 -10.47
CA GLU A 65 9.71 -18.13 -9.48
C GLU A 65 8.22 -18.51 -9.56
N PHE A 66 7.34 -17.51 -9.62
CA PHE A 66 5.91 -17.73 -9.84
C PHE A 66 5.64 -18.49 -11.15
N MET A 67 6.20 -18.03 -12.28
CA MET A 67 6.00 -18.66 -13.59
C MET A 67 6.60 -20.08 -13.67
N GLU A 68 7.65 -20.36 -12.90
CA GLU A 68 8.20 -21.71 -12.77
C GLU A 68 7.24 -22.63 -12.01
N SER A 69 6.68 -22.15 -10.88
CA SER A 69 5.76 -22.91 -10.01
C SER A 69 4.43 -23.31 -10.64
N LEU A 70 3.97 -22.59 -11.68
CA LEU A 70 2.73 -22.91 -12.41
C LEU A 70 2.74 -24.34 -12.98
N PRO A 71 1.64 -25.11 -12.88
CA PRO A 71 1.49 -26.40 -13.58
C PRO A 71 1.78 -26.29 -15.07
N GLN A 72 2.35 -27.34 -15.67
CA GLN A 72 2.83 -27.31 -17.06
C GLN A 72 1.75 -26.97 -18.11
N GLU A 73 0.50 -27.36 -17.85
CA GLU A 73 -0.66 -27.09 -18.71
C GLU A 73 -1.41 -25.81 -18.34
N GLU A 74 -1.07 -25.14 -17.23
CA GLU A 74 -1.71 -23.89 -16.84
C GLU A 74 -1.20 -22.72 -17.70
N LYS A 75 -2.13 -21.87 -18.16
CA LYS A 75 -1.79 -20.66 -18.92
C LYS A 75 -2.36 -19.41 -18.30
N VAL A 76 -1.47 -18.49 -17.97
CA VAL A 76 -1.80 -17.19 -17.39
C VAL A 76 -2.00 -16.10 -18.46
N ILE A 77 -2.67 -15.02 -18.06
CA ILE A 77 -2.66 -13.74 -18.76
C ILE A 77 -1.76 -12.81 -17.96
N LEU A 78 -0.61 -12.44 -18.51
CA LEU A 78 0.27 -11.45 -17.88
C LEU A 78 -0.28 -10.05 -18.14
N VAL A 79 -0.25 -9.17 -17.15
CA VAL A 79 -0.60 -7.75 -17.27
C VAL A 79 0.53 -6.92 -16.65
N GLY A 80 1.36 -6.32 -17.49
CA GLY A 80 2.44 -5.42 -17.07
C GLY A 80 2.01 -3.97 -17.19
N HIS A 81 2.22 -3.20 -16.14
CA HIS A 81 2.02 -1.75 -16.14
C HIS A 81 3.36 -1.02 -16.22
N SER A 82 3.47 0.04 -17.03
CA SER A 82 4.66 0.89 -17.07
C SER A 82 5.95 0.08 -17.32
N TYR A 83 6.98 0.23 -16.49
CA TYR A 83 8.21 -0.58 -16.53
C TYR A 83 7.97 -2.10 -16.42
N GLY A 84 6.85 -2.53 -15.82
CA GLY A 84 6.43 -3.93 -15.72
C GLY A 84 6.28 -4.66 -17.06
N GLY A 85 6.21 -3.93 -18.18
CA GLY A 85 6.33 -4.49 -19.53
C GLY A 85 7.70 -5.15 -19.82
N MET A 86 8.78 -4.64 -19.22
CA MET A 86 10.13 -5.24 -19.32
C MET A 86 10.21 -6.56 -18.54
N ASN A 87 9.65 -6.61 -17.33
CA ASN A 87 9.51 -7.83 -16.53
C ASN A 87 8.67 -8.89 -17.29
N LEU A 88 7.58 -8.46 -17.93
CA LEU A 88 6.76 -9.30 -18.82
C LEU A 88 7.58 -9.90 -19.96
N ALA A 89 8.44 -9.11 -20.61
CA ALA A 89 9.23 -9.55 -21.75
C ALA A 89 10.19 -10.72 -21.39
N LEU A 90 10.83 -10.68 -20.22
CA LEU A 90 11.61 -11.82 -19.72
C LEU A 90 10.75 -13.08 -19.47
N ALA A 91 9.53 -12.92 -18.94
CA ALA A 91 8.64 -14.04 -18.66
C ALA A 91 8.12 -14.68 -19.97
N MET A 92 7.94 -13.85 -20.99
CA MET A 92 7.57 -14.25 -22.35
C MET A 92 8.72 -14.93 -23.09
N GLU A 93 9.98 -14.56 -22.82
CA GLU A 93 11.16 -15.24 -23.31
C GLU A 93 11.34 -16.62 -22.67
N LYS A 94 11.31 -16.70 -21.32
CA LYS A 94 11.60 -17.95 -20.58
C LYS A 94 10.43 -18.95 -20.58
N TYR A 95 9.17 -18.49 -20.58
CA TYR A 95 7.98 -19.35 -20.46
C TYR A 95 6.87 -19.08 -21.50
N PRO A 96 7.16 -18.89 -22.80
CA PRO A 96 6.16 -18.51 -23.81
C PRO A 96 4.96 -19.47 -23.87
N LYS A 97 5.20 -20.76 -23.61
CA LYS A 97 4.18 -21.81 -23.62
C LYS A 97 3.18 -21.70 -22.45
N LYS A 98 3.57 -21.13 -21.30
CA LYS A 98 2.70 -20.92 -20.12
C LYS A 98 1.88 -19.61 -20.19
N ILE A 99 1.98 -18.84 -21.28
CA ILE A 99 1.30 -17.55 -21.42
C ILE A 99 0.21 -17.66 -22.50
N PHE A 100 -1.00 -17.22 -22.16
CA PHE A 100 -2.12 -17.13 -23.11
C PHE A 100 -2.05 -15.85 -23.95
N ALA A 101 -1.77 -14.73 -23.28
CA ALA A 101 -1.49 -13.42 -23.85
C ALA A 101 -0.75 -12.57 -22.82
N ALA A 102 0.02 -11.59 -23.30
CA ALA A 102 0.64 -10.55 -22.51
C ALA A 102 -0.04 -9.20 -22.77
N VAL A 103 -0.43 -8.49 -21.72
CA VAL A 103 -1.11 -7.20 -21.79
C VAL A 103 -0.19 -6.11 -21.28
N PHE A 104 0.06 -5.10 -22.12
CA PHE A 104 0.92 -3.96 -21.84
C PHE A 104 0.03 -2.74 -21.57
N LEU A 105 -0.06 -2.32 -20.30
CA LEU A 105 -0.89 -1.20 -19.85
C LEU A 105 -0.01 0.06 -19.64
N ALA A 106 -0.11 1.03 -20.55
CA ALA A 106 0.77 2.21 -20.59
C ALA A 106 2.27 1.85 -20.41
N ALA A 107 2.64 0.67 -20.91
CA ALA A 107 3.86 -0.04 -20.54
C ALA A 107 4.96 0.07 -21.59
N LEU A 108 6.19 -0.16 -21.16
CA LEU A 108 7.33 -0.32 -22.06
C LEU A 108 7.19 -1.64 -22.83
N LEU A 109 7.24 -1.56 -24.15
CA LEU A 109 7.09 -2.67 -25.07
C LEU A 109 8.40 -2.85 -25.85
N PRO A 110 9.36 -3.66 -25.35
CA PRO A 110 10.61 -3.91 -26.05
C PRO A 110 10.40 -4.74 -27.32
N ASP A 111 11.44 -4.88 -28.14
CA ASP A 111 11.43 -5.73 -29.33
C ASP A 111 12.61 -6.73 -29.35
N SER A 112 12.56 -7.65 -30.30
CA SER A 112 13.54 -8.72 -30.56
C SER A 112 14.60 -8.34 -31.60
N ALA A 113 14.53 -7.17 -32.21
CA ALA A 113 15.44 -6.70 -33.26
C ALA A 113 16.63 -5.92 -32.67
N HIS A 114 16.35 -4.95 -31.79
CA HIS A 114 17.33 -4.04 -31.21
C HIS A 114 18.00 -4.60 -29.93
N MET A 115 18.70 -3.73 -29.20
CA MET A 115 19.22 -4.01 -27.86
C MET A 115 18.10 -3.85 -26.82
N SER A 116 18.16 -4.53 -25.67
CA SER A 116 17.05 -4.54 -24.69
C SER A 116 16.71 -3.15 -24.13
N SER A 117 17.68 -2.23 -24.10
CA SER A 117 17.48 -0.83 -23.70
C SER A 117 16.69 0.00 -24.71
N TYR A 118 16.53 -0.44 -25.96
CA TYR A 118 16.10 0.43 -27.07
C TYR A 118 14.81 1.21 -26.79
N VAL A 119 13.80 0.56 -26.19
CA VAL A 119 12.53 1.23 -25.84
C VAL A 119 12.69 2.29 -24.74
N LEU A 120 13.67 2.14 -23.84
CA LEU A 120 14.05 3.13 -22.82
C LEU A 120 14.91 4.25 -23.41
N ASP A 121 15.87 3.93 -24.28
CA ASP A 121 16.66 4.93 -25.01
C ASP A 121 15.74 5.87 -25.80
N GLN A 122 14.77 5.26 -26.50
CA GLN A 122 13.71 5.92 -27.27
C GLN A 122 12.62 6.60 -26.42
N PHE A 123 12.55 6.30 -25.12
CA PHE A 123 11.73 7.01 -24.15
C PHE A 123 12.47 8.27 -23.65
N PHE A 124 13.73 8.12 -23.25
CA PHE A 124 14.56 9.22 -22.77
C PHE A 124 14.85 10.27 -23.84
N GLU A 125 15.10 9.88 -25.10
CA GLU A 125 15.26 10.81 -26.24
C GLU A 125 14.03 11.72 -26.42
N ARG A 126 12.83 11.24 -26.04
CA ARG A 126 11.55 11.94 -26.20
C ARG A 126 11.03 12.61 -24.91
N THR A 127 11.73 12.45 -23.79
CA THR A 127 11.28 12.92 -22.46
C THR A 127 12.19 14.04 -21.95
N PRO A 128 11.76 15.32 -22.02
CA PRO A 128 12.50 16.44 -21.45
C PRO A 128 12.88 16.23 -19.99
N LYS A 129 14.06 16.70 -19.56
CA LYS A 129 14.55 16.51 -18.19
C LYS A 129 13.63 17.14 -17.15
N GLU A 130 12.95 18.20 -17.55
CA GLU A 130 11.98 18.97 -16.78
C GLU A 130 10.76 18.13 -16.39
N ASN A 131 10.38 17.12 -17.19
CA ASN A 131 9.21 16.27 -16.90
C ASN A 131 9.41 15.41 -15.65
N TRP A 132 10.66 15.11 -15.26
CA TRP A 132 10.99 14.28 -14.09
C TRP A 132 10.77 14.99 -12.74
N LEU A 133 10.62 16.33 -12.75
CA LEU A 133 10.29 17.18 -11.60
C LEU A 133 11.22 16.99 -10.37
N ASP A 134 10.80 16.20 -9.39
CA ASP A 134 11.54 15.89 -8.16
C ASP A 134 11.87 14.39 -8.01
N THR A 135 11.82 13.64 -9.12
CA THR A 135 12.38 12.29 -9.22
C THR A 135 13.89 12.34 -8.97
N GLN A 136 14.35 11.50 -8.05
CA GLN A 136 15.77 11.37 -7.72
C GLN A 136 16.40 10.27 -8.58
N PHE A 137 17.62 10.52 -9.05
CA PHE A 137 18.47 9.53 -9.70
C PHE A 137 19.80 9.48 -8.94
N VAL A 138 20.21 8.31 -8.46
CA VAL A 138 21.35 8.15 -7.55
C VAL A 138 22.24 6.99 -8.01
N SER A 139 23.55 7.21 -8.08
CA SER A 139 24.51 6.13 -8.39
C SER A 139 24.75 5.26 -7.15
N TYR A 140 24.57 3.94 -7.29
CA TYR A 140 24.88 2.96 -6.25
C TYR A 140 25.86 1.86 -6.71
N GLY A 141 26.20 1.82 -8.00
CA GLY A 141 27.26 0.96 -8.53
C GLY A 141 28.68 1.41 -8.16
N SER A 142 29.68 0.60 -8.53
CA SER A 142 31.10 1.01 -8.40
C SER A 142 31.51 1.91 -9.57
N PRO A 143 32.69 2.56 -9.53
CA PRO A 143 33.20 3.33 -10.66
C PRO A 143 33.38 2.51 -11.95
N GLU A 144 33.63 1.21 -11.82
CA GLU A 144 33.84 0.24 -12.90
C GLU A 144 32.52 -0.39 -13.39
N GLU A 145 31.60 -0.64 -12.46
CA GLU A 145 30.24 -1.13 -12.72
C GLU A 145 29.20 -0.14 -12.18
N PRO A 146 28.98 1.00 -12.87
CA PRO A 146 27.98 1.98 -12.47
C PRO A 146 26.56 1.39 -12.60
N LEU A 147 25.71 1.76 -11.64
CA LEU A 147 24.30 1.40 -11.56
C LEU A 147 23.53 2.60 -11.00
N THR A 148 22.44 2.97 -11.65
CA THR A 148 21.61 4.13 -11.29
C THR A 148 20.27 3.68 -10.72
N SER A 149 19.97 4.08 -9.48
CA SER A 149 18.62 3.95 -8.92
C SER A 149 17.78 5.18 -9.26
N MET A 150 16.46 5.00 -9.29
CA MET A 150 15.44 5.99 -9.58
C MET A 150 14.36 5.95 -8.49
N PHE A 151 13.94 7.11 -7.99
CA PHE A 151 12.88 7.22 -7.00
C PHE A 151 11.95 8.41 -7.29
N PHE A 152 10.66 8.13 -7.54
CA PHE A 152 9.68 9.16 -7.89
C PHE A 152 9.38 10.10 -6.72
N GLY A 153 9.61 11.39 -6.91
CA GLY A 153 9.28 12.42 -5.94
C GLY A 153 7.78 12.76 -5.90
N PRO A 154 7.30 13.42 -4.83
CA PRO A 154 5.87 13.69 -4.64
C PRO A 154 5.27 14.63 -5.69
N LYS A 155 6.04 15.57 -6.28
CA LYS A 155 5.53 16.38 -7.40
C LYS A 155 5.40 15.54 -8.67
N PHE A 156 6.35 14.64 -8.94
CA PHE A 156 6.24 13.71 -10.07
C PHE A 156 5.02 12.79 -9.94
N LEU A 157 4.79 12.20 -8.76
CA LEU A 157 3.59 11.41 -8.47
C LEU A 157 2.31 12.22 -8.79
N VAL A 158 2.14 13.39 -8.16
CA VAL A 158 0.90 14.19 -8.27
C VAL A 158 0.68 14.76 -9.68
N GLN A 159 1.75 15.15 -10.38
CA GLN A 159 1.61 15.95 -11.61
C GLN A 159 1.68 15.12 -12.90
N GLN A 160 2.37 13.97 -12.90
CA GLN A 160 2.65 13.17 -14.11
C GLN A 160 2.03 11.77 -14.10
N LEU A 161 1.89 11.15 -12.91
CA LEU A 161 1.37 9.79 -12.75
C LEU A 161 -0.10 9.75 -12.31
N TYR A 162 -0.46 10.50 -11.26
CA TYR A 162 -1.74 10.44 -10.54
C TYR A 162 -2.65 11.66 -10.79
N GLN A 163 -2.41 12.44 -11.85
CA GLN A 163 -3.08 13.73 -12.09
C GLN A 163 -4.61 13.67 -12.28
N LEU A 164 -5.18 12.48 -12.51
CA LEU A 164 -6.62 12.22 -12.58
C LEU A 164 -7.12 11.22 -11.52
N CYS A 165 -6.24 10.73 -10.65
CA CYS A 165 -6.55 9.85 -9.53
C CYS A 165 -7.10 10.62 -8.31
N SER A 166 -7.53 9.88 -7.28
CA SER A 166 -8.06 10.51 -6.05
C SER A 166 -6.95 10.97 -5.09
N PRO A 167 -7.20 11.99 -4.24
CA PRO A 167 -6.27 12.35 -3.15
C PRO A 167 -5.92 11.18 -2.23
N GLU A 168 -6.84 10.23 -2.06
CA GLU A 168 -6.65 8.99 -1.32
C GLU A 168 -5.62 8.07 -2.01
N ASP A 169 -5.69 7.91 -3.34
CA ASP A 169 -4.67 7.14 -4.10
C ASP A 169 -3.30 7.82 -4.06
N VAL A 170 -3.27 9.15 -4.14
CA VAL A 170 -2.03 9.95 -4.01
C VAL A 170 -1.42 9.78 -2.62
N ALA A 171 -2.24 9.84 -1.56
CA ALA A 171 -1.77 9.65 -0.19
C ALA A 171 -1.24 8.22 0.03
N LEU A 172 -1.93 7.20 -0.49
CA LEU A 172 -1.51 5.80 -0.45
C LEU A 172 -0.17 5.60 -1.16
N ALA A 173 -0.04 6.09 -2.39
CA ALA A 173 1.19 5.98 -3.17
C ALA A 173 2.35 6.69 -2.50
N SER A 174 2.13 7.90 -1.97
CA SER A 174 3.16 8.67 -1.25
C SER A 174 3.68 7.99 0.03
N SER A 175 2.97 6.99 0.56
CA SER A 175 3.42 6.15 1.69
C SER A 175 3.98 4.79 1.28
N LEU A 176 3.92 4.40 0.00
CA LEU A 176 4.25 3.04 -0.47
C LEU A 176 5.22 2.97 -1.65
N VAL A 177 5.60 4.11 -2.24
CA VAL A 177 6.64 4.13 -3.28
C VAL A 177 8.02 3.87 -2.69
N ARG A 178 8.83 3.11 -3.43
CA ARG A 178 10.22 2.75 -3.06
C ARG A 178 11.19 3.03 -4.21
N PRO A 179 12.49 3.24 -3.95
CA PRO A 179 13.50 3.30 -5.00
C PRO A 179 13.54 2.03 -5.85
N THR A 180 13.86 2.18 -7.13
CA THR A 180 13.99 1.08 -8.11
C THR A 180 15.13 1.38 -9.09
N SER A 181 15.26 0.66 -10.20
CA SER A 181 16.10 1.07 -11.33
C SER A 181 15.36 0.85 -12.66
N LEU A 182 15.85 1.51 -13.71
CA LEU A 182 15.50 1.20 -15.09
C LEU A 182 16.50 0.22 -15.74
N PHE A 183 17.55 -0.18 -15.01
CA PHE A 183 18.56 -1.18 -15.39
C PHE A 183 19.21 -0.91 -16.76
N MET A 184 19.42 0.37 -17.10
CA MET A 184 19.98 0.81 -18.39
C MET A 184 21.37 0.23 -18.64
N GLU A 185 22.18 0.14 -17.58
CA GLU A 185 23.56 -0.33 -17.61
C GLU A 185 23.69 -1.85 -17.81
N ASP A 186 22.59 -2.59 -17.66
CA ASP A 186 22.44 -4.01 -17.98
C ASP A 186 21.80 -4.18 -19.38
N LEU A 187 20.64 -3.56 -19.59
CA LEU A 187 19.83 -3.67 -20.80
C LEU A 187 20.51 -3.12 -22.07
N SER A 188 21.49 -2.24 -21.94
CA SER A 188 22.31 -1.74 -23.07
C SER A 188 23.46 -2.69 -23.47
N LYS A 189 23.75 -3.70 -22.65
CA LYS A 189 24.83 -4.68 -22.86
C LYS A 189 24.29 -6.07 -23.21
N VAL A 190 23.15 -6.46 -22.61
CA VAL A 190 22.54 -7.78 -22.76
C VAL A 190 21.30 -7.70 -23.66
N LYS A 191 21.29 -8.46 -24.76
CA LYS A 191 20.09 -8.66 -25.59
C LYS A 191 19.31 -9.86 -25.07
N TYR A 192 18.18 -9.60 -24.41
CA TYR A 192 17.38 -10.63 -23.73
C TYR A 192 16.30 -11.29 -24.59
N PHE A 193 15.80 -10.62 -25.64
CA PHE A 193 14.55 -11.00 -26.30
C PHE A 193 14.77 -11.55 -27.71
N THR A 194 14.12 -12.67 -28.03
CA THR A 194 14.16 -13.34 -29.35
C THR A 194 12.79 -13.40 -30.03
N ASP A 195 12.75 -13.78 -31.30
CA ASP A 195 11.47 -14.00 -32.00
C ASP A 195 10.82 -15.33 -31.56
N GLU A 196 11.63 -16.35 -31.28
CA GLU A 196 11.20 -17.67 -30.84
C GLU A 196 10.65 -17.68 -29.40
N GLY A 197 11.23 -16.87 -28.50
CA GLY A 197 10.77 -16.65 -27.14
C GLY A 197 9.72 -15.54 -27.09
N TYR A 198 10.18 -14.32 -26.78
CA TYR A 198 9.35 -13.12 -26.62
C TYR A 198 8.45 -12.82 -27.81
N GLY A 199 8.94 -12.95 -29.05
CA GLY A 199 8.18 -12.70 -30.27
C GLY A 199 6.95 -13.59 -30.40
N SER A 200 7.08 -14.88 -30.04
CA SER A 200 6.02 -15.90 -30.17
C SER A 200 4.77 -15.64 -29.32
N VAL A 201 4.89 -14.85 -28.24
CA VAL A 201 3.77 -14.55 -27.34
C VAL A 201 2.92 -13.41 -27.88
N LYS A 202 1.60 -13.64 -27.94
CA LYS A 202 0.57 -12.67 -28.33
C LYS A 202 0.54 -11.46 -27.39
N LYS A 203 0.71 -10.25 -27.94
CA LYS A 203 0.76 -9.00 -27.17
C LYS A 203 -0.48 -8.15 -27.43
N VAL A 204 -1.09 -7.63 -26.37
CA VAL A 204 -2.21 -6.67 -26.42
C VAL A 204 -1.77 -5.40 -25.73
N TYR A 205 -1.97 -4.24 -26.35
CA TYR A 205 -1.64 -2.95 -25.73
C TYR A 205 -2.89 -2.22 -25.25
N ILE A 206 -2.81 -1.59 -24.07
CA ILE A 206 -3.85 -0.72 -23.52
C ILE A 206 -3.26 0.68 -23.32
N ILE A 207 -3.70 1.61 -24.16
CA ILE A 207 -3.29 3.01 -24.20
C ILE A 207 -4.09 3.82 -23.17
N CYS A 208 -3.40 4.56 -22.31
CA CYS A 208 -3.99 5.58 -21.45
C CYS A 208 -3.92 6.96 -22.13
N THR A 209 -5.06 7.62 -22.38
CA THR A 209 -5.06 8.80 -23.28
C THR A 209 -4.62 10.11 -22.65
N GLU A 210 -4.62 10.23 -21.33
CA GLU A 210 -4.22 11.44 -20.58
C GLU A 210 -2.93 11.20 -19.76
N ASP A 211 -2.18 10.17 -20.13
CA ASP A 211 -0.87 9.83 -19.58
C ASP A 211 0.17 10.91 -19.96
N LYS A 212 1.00 11.29 -18.98
CA LYS A 212 2.08 12.28 -19.13
C LYS A 212 3.47 11.70 -18.91
N VAL A 213 3.59 10.52 -18.29
CA VAL A 213 4.87 9.80 -18.18
C VAL A 213 5.17 9.15 -19.51
N SER A 214 4.21 8.39 -20.05
CA SER A 214 4.26 7.84 -21.40
C SER A 214 3.17 8.51 -22.24
N PRO A 215 3.41 9.68 -22.88
CA PRO A 215 2.41 10.32 -23.73
C PRO A 215 1.81 9.37 -24.77
N LYS A 216 0.55 9.59 -25.14
CA LYS A 216 -0.16 8.72 -26.09
C LYS A 216 0.64 8.51 -27.39
N GLU A 217 1.34 9.54 -27.85
CA GLU A 217 2.18 9.53 -29.04
C GLU A 217 3.34 8.52 -28.92
N PHE A 218 3.92 8.37 -27.73
CA PHE A 218 4.95 7.37 -27.45
C PHE A 218 4.36 5.97 -27.26
N GLN A 219 3.19 5.84 -26.62
CA GLN A 219 2.46 4.56 -26.55
C GLN A 219 2.08 4.06 -27.95
N GLN A 220 1.63 4.95 -28.84
CA GLN A 220 1.32 4.63 -30.24
C GLN A 220 2.58 4.31 -31.04
N TRP A 221 3.66 5.08 -30.89
CA TRP A 221 4.95 4.81 -31.55
C TRP A 221 5.48 3.40 -31.22
N GLN A 222 5.38 2.97 -29.95
CA GLN A 222 5.75 1.59 -29.56
C GLN A 222 4.90 0.53 -30.28
N ILE A 223 3.60 0.74 -30.43
CA ILE A 223 2.71 -0.19 -31.14
C ILE A 223 3.06 -0.22 -32.63
N ASP A 224 3.23 0.94 -33.27
CA ASP A 224 3.45 1.08 -34.71
C ASP A 224 4.81 0.50 -35.15
N ASN A 225 5.80 0.47 -34.24
CA ASN A 225 7.14 -0.09 -34.48
C ASN A 225 7.30 -1.53 -33.96
N ASN A 226 6.32 -2.08 -33.22
CA ASN A 226 6.35 -3.46 -32.74
C ASN A 226 5.33 -4.34 -33.48
N GLY A 227 5.79 -5.02 -34.53
CA GLY A 227 4.98 -5.88 -35.39
C GLY A 227 4.35 -7.13 -34.74
N THR A 228 4.42 -7.28 -33.41
CA THR A 228 3.86 -8.44 -32.67
C THR A 228 2.65 -8.08 -31.78
N VAL A 229 2.20 -6.82 -31.78
CA VAL A 229 0.94 -6.41 -31.13
C VAL A 229 -0.26 -6.85 -31.97
N ILE A 230 -1.12 -7.69 -31.40
CA ILE A 230 -2.29 -8.26 -32.10
C ILE A 230 -3.59 -7.48 -31.87
N GLU A 231 -3.67 -6.65 -30.83
CA GLU A 231 -4.80 -5.77 -30.54
C GLU A 231 -4.33 -4.57 -29.70
N ALA A 232 -4.84 -3.38 -30.00
CA ALA A 232 -4.65 -2.18 -29.19
C ALA A 232 -6.01 -1.60 -28.74
N LYS A 233 -6.11 -1.13 -27.49
CA LYS A 233 -7.31 -0.52 -26.90
C LYS A 233 -6.96 0.81 -26.24
N GLU A 234 -7.93 1.72 -26.16
CA GLU A 234 -7.78 3.01 -25.46
C GLU A 234 -8.68 3.05 -24.21
N ILE A 235 -8.13 3.46 -23.06
CA ILE A 235 -8.91 3.90 -21.90
C ILE A 235 -8.97 5.43 -21.93
N LYS A 236 -10.09 5.96 -22.40
CA LYS A 236 -10.27 7.41 -22.64
C LYS A 236 -10.56 8.18 -21.36
N GLY A 237 -9.64 9.07 -21.00
CA GLY A 237 -9.70 9.89 -19.79
C GLY A 237 -8.88 9.36 -18.61
N ALA A 238 -8.10 8.28 -18.78
CA ALA A 238 -7.21 7.77 -17.75
C ALA A 238 -5.80 8.39 -17.85
N ASP A 239 -5.19 8.62 -16.68
CA ASP A 239 -3.76 8.90 -16.52
C ASP A 239 -2.94 7.59 -16.56
N HIS A 240 -1.66 7.64 -16.17
CA HIS A 240 -0.79 6.47 -16.14
C HIS A 240 -1.34 5.37 -15.23
N MET A 241 -1.95 5.74 -14.10
CA MET A 241 -2.43 4.84 -13.06
C MET A 241 -3.87 4.33 -13.30
N ALA A 242 -4.14 3.86 -14.52
CA ALA A 242 -5.48 3.44 -14.97
C ALA A 242 -6.12 2.27 -14.17
N MET A 243 -5.35 1.54 -13.35
CA MET A 243 -5.89 0.55 -12.40
C MET A 243 -6.45 1.18 -11.11
N LEU A 244 -6.03 2.40 -10.77
CA LEU A 244 -6.50 3.20 -9.64
C LEU A 244 -7.56 4.23 -10.06
N TRP A 245 -7.44 4.73 -11.29
CA TRP A 245 -8.39 5.65 -11.90
C TRP A 245 -9.82 5.07 -11.94
N VAL A 246 -10.79 5.89 -11.54
CA VAL A 246 -12.23 5.60 -11.62
C VAL A 246 -12.84 6.54 -12.63
N ASP A 247 -13.65 6.01 -13.55
CA ASP A 247 -14.33 6.85 -14.52
C ASP A 247 -15.37 7.73 -13.80
N PRO A 248 -15.26 9.08 -13.85
CA PRO A 248 -16.21 9.97 -13.19
C PRO A 248 -17.63 9.90 -13.78
N ARG A 249 -17.84 9.15 -14.87
CA ARG A 249 -19.14 8.81 -15.48
C ARG A 249 -19.75 7.52 -14.92
N GLY A 250 -19.01 6.74 -14.09
CA GLY A 250 -19.36 5.38 -13.69
C GLY A 250 -20.37 5.21 -12.55
N PHE A 251 -20.99 6.28 -12.07
CA PHE A 251 -21.79 6.30 -10.83
C PHE A 251 -23.24 5.78 -10.98
N GLN A 252 -23.42 4.56 -11.50
CA GLN A 252 -24.61 3.73 -11.26
C GLN A 252 -24.38 2.28 -11.70
N GLY A 253 -24.30 1.36 -10.74
CA GLY A 253 -24.42 -0.09 -10.96
C GLY A 253 -23.32 -0.77 -11.80
N ILE A 254 -22.42 -1.49 -11.12
CA ILE A 254 -21.50 -2.50 -11.67
C ILE A 254 -20.28 -1.96 -12.44
N HIS A 255 -19.11 -2.16 -11.80
CA HIS A 255 -17.73 -1.88 -12.24
C HIS A 255 -17.40 -0.39 -12.53
N PRO A 256 -16.78 0.33 -11.56
CA PRO A 256 -16.38 1.74 -11.69
C PRO A 256 -15.07 1.98 -12.45
N ASN A 257 -14.17 0.98 -12.53
CA ASN A 257 -12.93 1.06 -13.32
C ASN A 257 -13.11 0.42 -14.72
N PRO A 258 -12.93 1.18 -15.84
CA PRO A 258 -13.00 0.64 -17.19
C PRO A 258 -11.89 -0.35 -17.59
N LEU A 259 -10.74 -0.39 -16.90
CA LEU A 259 -9.70 -1.39 -17.12
C LEU A 259 -10.20 -2.81 -16.84
N GLY A 260 -10.95 -3.01 -15.74
CA GLY A 260 -11.57 -4.31 -15.44
C GLY A 260 -12.54 -4.74 -16.53
N LYS A 261 -13.37 -3.82 -17.03
CA LYS A 261 -14.23 -4.06 -18.22
C LYS A 261 -13.38 -4.36 -19.46
N THR A 262 -12.27 -3.66 -19.66
CA THR A 262 -11.40 -3.79 -20.85
C THR A 262 -10.70 -5.16 -20.89
N LEU A 263 -10.13 -5.60 -19.77
CA LEU A 263 -9.48 -6.91 -19.63
C LEU A 263 -10.49 -8.06 -19.81
N HIS A 264 -11.68 -7.97 -19.22
CA HIS A 264 -12.74 -8.95 -19.44
C HIS A 264 -13.25 -8.94 -20.90
N CYS A 265 -13.33 -7.75 -21.52
CA CYS A 265 -13.68 -7.54 -22.94
C CYS A 265 -12.49 -7.70 -23.92
N ILE A 266 -11.39 -8.37 -23.52
CA ILE A 266 -10.46 -9.00 -24.47
C ILE A 266 -11.10 -10.22 -25.16
N TYR A 267 -12.30 -10.63 -24.74
CA TYR A 267 -13.02 -11.79 -25.31
C TYR A 267 -14.42 -11.52 -25.89
N LYS A 268 -15.05 -10.34 -25.70
CA LYS A 268 -16.41 -10.01 -26.20
C LYS A 268 -16.62 -8.50 -26.47
N THR A 269 -17.59 -8.13 -27.32
CA THR A 269 -17.67 -6.81 -27.99
C THR A 269 -18.96 -6.00 -27.81
N LYS A 270 -18.85 -4.83 -27.14
CA LYS A 270 -19.49 -3.49 -27.39
C LYS A 270 -21.05 -3.32 -27.41
N PRO A 271 -21.61 -2.10 -27.19
CA PRO A 271 -21.13 -0.86 -26.52
C PRO A 271 -22.20 -0.38 -25.46
N LYS A 272 -22.61 0.88 -25.13
CA LYS A 272 -22.28 2.30 -25.46
C LYS A 272 -22.96 3.29 -24.44
N GLU A 273 -22.46 4.54 -24.30
CA GLU A 273 -23.15 5.76 -23.74
C GLU A 273 -23.46 5.78 -22.21
N LYS A 274 -23.70 6.91 -21.48
CA LYS A 274 -23.48 8.38 -21.66
C LYS A 274 -23.55 9.15 -20.31
N PHE A 275 -22.67 10.16 -20.11
CA PHE A 275 -22.81 11.32 -19.18
C PHE A 275 -22.97 11.03 -17.65
N HIS A 276 -22.96 11.98 -16.69
CA HIS A 276 -22.65 13.43 -16.72
C HIS A 276 -21.59 13.86 -15.64
N LYS A 277 -21.83 14.89 -14.79
CA LYS A 277 -20.90 15.46 -13.78
C LYS A 277 -21.58 16.16 -12.57
N GLY A 278 -20.82 16.35 -11.47
CA GLY A 278 -21.25 16.96 -10.18
C GLY A 278 -20.44 18.20 -9.70
N LEU A 279 -20.42 18.47 -8.39
CA LEU A 279 -19.96 19.72 -7.73
C LEU A 279 -18.55 19.67 -7.06
N LYS A 280 -18.04 20.86 -6.67
CA LYS A 280 -16.82 21.12 -5.86
C LYS A 280 -17.14 22.05 -4.66
N MET A 281 -16.21 22.15 -3.69
CA MET A 281 -16.17 23.18 -2.62
C MET A 281 -14.75 23.77 -2.46
N GLU A 282 -14.63 24.86 -1.70
CA GLU A 282 -13.38 25.61 -1.44
C GLU A 282 -12.93 25.54 0.04
N PRO A 283 -11.63 25.74 0.35
CA PRO A 283 -11.09 25.63 1.71
C PRO A 283 -11.00 26.96 2.48
N ILE A 284 -11.13 26.90 3.81
CA ILE A 284 -10.96 28.05 4.72
C ILE A 284 -9.60 27.95 5.43
N LYS A 285 -8.82 29.04 5.46
CA LYS A 285 -7.54 29.09 6.19
C LYS A 285 -7.72 29.35 7.68
N LYS A 286 -7.31 28.36 8.49
CA LYS A 286 -6.80 28.56 9.86
C LYS A 286 -5.46 27.82 10.00
N GLN A 287 -4.70 28.16 11.04
CA GLN A 287 -3.43 27.51 11.34
C GLN A 287 -3.72 26.13 11.98
N GLY A 288 -3.63 25.07 11.19
CA GLY A 288 -4.01 23.72 11.60
C GLY A 288 -3.05 23.07 12.61
N ARG A 289 -3.54 22.04 13.30
CA ARG A 289 -2.74 21.19 14.19
C ARG A 289 -1.92 20.17 13.40
N HIS A 290 -0.89 19.61 14.04
CA HIS A 290 -0.19 18.45 13.53
C HIS A 290 -0.79 17.18 14.13
N PHE A 291 -1.34 16.29 13.29
CA PHE A 291 -1.72 14.93 13.66
C PHE A 291 -0.57 13.96 13.35
N VAL A 292 -0.24 13.09 14.30
CA VAL A 292 0.64 11.93 14.09
C VAL A 292 -0.23 10.68 14.21
N LEU A 293 -0.35 9.94 13.12
CA LEU A 293 -1.25 8.80 12.98
C LEU A 293 -0.45 7.49 13.09
N VAL A 294 -0.71 6.74 14.16
CA VAL A 294 0.06 5.56 14.58
C VAL A 294 -0.78 4.30 14.40
N HIS A 295 -0.36 3.46 13.45
CA HIS A 295 -1.10 2.26 13.08
C HIS A 295 -1.00 1.15 14.14
N GLY A 296 -1.98 0.26 14.20
CA GLY A 296 -1.81 -1.09 14.76
C GLY A 296 -1.42 -2.14 13.71
N GLY A 297 -1.28 -1.74 12.44
CA GLY A 297 -0.88 -2.63 11.34
C GLY A 297 -1.26 -2.18 9.91
N TRP A 298 -1.97 -1.05 9.72
CA TRP A 298 -2.53 -0.66 8.40
C TRP A 298 -2.58 0.86 8.16
N TYR A 299 -2.89 1.26 6.91
CA TYR A 299 -2.64 2.59 6.36
C TYR A 299 -3.80 3.59 6.45
N TRP A 300 -3.45 4.82 6.83
CA TRP A 300 -4.36 5.96 7.03
C TRP A 300 -4.81 6.67 5.73
N TYR A 301 -4.75 5.99 4.58
CA TYR A 301 -4.76 6.64 3.26
C TYR A 301 -6.05 7.41 2.92
N LYS A 302 -7.21 6.99 3.46
CA LYS A 302 -8.48 7.72 3.33
C LYS A 302 -8.66 8.87 4.33
N LEU A 303 -7.97 8.84 5.46
CA LEU A 303 -8.10 9.83 6.53
C LEU A 303 -7.15 11.02 6.32
N LYS A 304 -5.91 10.74 5.92
CA LYS A 304 -4.87 11.75 5.69
C LYS A 304 -5.33 12.92 4.80
N PRO A 305 -5.83 12.72 3.57
CA PRO A 305 -6.24 13.83 2.71
C PRO A 305 -7.43 14.62 3.26
N LEU A 306 -8.31 14.01 4.07
CA LEU A 306 -9.43 14.74 4.69
C LEU A 306 -8.93 15.74 5.74
N LEU A 307 -7.98 15.33 6.58
CA LEU A 307 -7.35 16.20 7.57
C LEU A 307 -6.46 17.28 6.92
N GLU A 308 -5.73 16.94 5.84
CA GLU A 308 -4.94 17.90 5.07
C GLU A 308 -5.83 18.94 4.35
N VAL A 309 -6.97 18.54 3.78
CA VAL A 309 -7.98 19.45 3.20
C VAL A 309 -8.63 20.34 4.27
N ALA A 310 -8.77 19.87 5.50
CA ALA A 310 -9.15 20.69 6.65
C ALA A 310 -8.06 21.67 7.12
N GLY A 311 -6.87 21.66 6.50
CA GLY A 311 -5.76 22.58 6.76
C GLY A 311 -4.76 22.11 7.81
N HIS A 312 -4.77 20.83 8.19
CA HIS A 312 -3.88 20.26 9.19
C HIS A 312 -2.62 19.62 8.59
N LYS A 313 -1.53 19.59 9.36
CA LYS A 313 -0.32 18.80 9.04
C LYS A 313 -0.57 17.35 9.47
N VAL A 314 -0.26 16.36 8.62
CA VAL A 314 -0.50 14.94 8.93
C VAL A 314 0.74 14.11 8.67
N THR A 315 1.36 13.61 9.75
CA THR A 315 2.40 12.59 9.65
C THR A 315 1.78 11.20 9.78
N THR A 316 2.09 10.38 8.80
CA THR A 316 1.83 8.94 8.76
C THR A 316 3.19 8.27 8.65
N LEU A 317 3.48 7.35 9.55
CA LEU A 317 4.73 6.60 9.60
C LEU A 317 4.45 5.10 9.68
N ASP A 318 5.43 4.31 9.23
CA ASP A 318 5.52 2.90 9.55
C ASP A 318 6.29 2.73 10.87
N LEU A 319 5.80 1.84 11.73
CA LEU A 319 6.58 1.32 12.88
C LEU A 319 7.60 0.29 12.39
N ALA A 320 8.52 -0.15 13.25
CA ALA A 320 9.56 -1.08 12.81
C ALA A 320 8.95 -2.40 12.31
N ALA A 321 9.55 -2.98 11.27
CA ALA A 321 9.04 -4.15 10.54
C ALA A 321 7.60 -4.04 10.02
N SER A 322 7.04 -2.83 9.95
CA SER A 322 5.70 -2.55 9.41
C SER A 322 5.78 -1.84 8.06
N GLY A 323 4.69 -1.88 7.29
CA GLY A 323 4.59 -1.21 5.99
C GLY A 323 5.76 -1.47 5.04
N ILE A 324 6.50 -0.43 4.65
CA ILE A 324 7.71 -0.53 3.81
C ILE A 324 9.03 -0.49 4.61
N ASP A 325 9.00 -0.51 5.95
CA ASP A 325 10.20 -0.54 6.78
C ASP A 325 10.98 -1.86 6.62
N LEU A 326 12.27 -1.78 6.32
CA LEU A 326 13.05 -2.95 5.89
C LEU A 326 13.52 -3.87 7.02
N ARG A 327 13.23 -3.55 8.29
CA ARG A 327 13.50 -4.47 9.41
C ARG A 327 12.58 -5.68 9.36
N LYS A 328 13.00 -6.77 9.98
CA LYS A 328 12.22 -8.01 10.16
C LYS A 328 11.58 -8.06 11.53
N ILE A 329 10.48 -8.81 11.69
CA ILE A 329 9.89 -9.00 13.03
C ILE A 329 10.86 -9.77 13.94
N GLU A 330 11.65 -10.67 13.33
CA GLU A 330 12.72 -11.43 13.97
C GLU A 330 13.93 -10.59 14.41
N GLU A 331 13.98 -9.30 14.06
CA GLU A 331 14.96 -8.32 14.55
C GLU A 331 14.44 -7.50 15.74
N LEU A 332 13.15 -7.63 16.10
CA LEU A 332 12.50 -6.86 17.16
C LEU A 332 12.28 -7.73 18.40
N HIS A 333 13.02 -7.45 19.47
CA HIS A 333 12.98 -8.22 20.71
C HIS A 333 12.12 -7.56 21.80
N THR A 334 11.99 -6.23 21.77
CA THR A 334 11.24 -5.44 22.75
C THR A 334 10.13 -4.62 22.09
N PHE A 335 9.17 -4.21 22.91
CA PHE A 335 8.13 -3.27 22.49
C PHE A 335 8.70 -1.88 22.15
N HIS A 336 9.84 -1.52 22.73
CA HIS A 336 10.56 -0.29 22.39
C HIS A 336 11.14 -0.34 20.97
N ASP A 337 11.72 -1.47 20.55
CA ASP A 337 12.27 -1.63 19.18
C ASP A 337 11.19 -1.43 18.11
N TYR A 338 10.01 -2.00 18.34
CA TYR A 338 8.84 -1.79 17.48
C TYR A 338 8.43 -0.32 17.39
N THR A 339 8.48 0.39 18.52
CA THR A 339 8.04 1.80 18.64
C THR A 339 9.10 2.81 18.18
N LEU A 340 10.34 2.38 17.92
CA LEU A 340 11.48 3.27 17.68
C LEU A 340 11.23 4.37 16.63
N PRO A 341 10.63 4.12 15.43
CA PRO A 341 10.39 5.18 14.43
C PRO A 341 9.48 6.31 14.93
N LEU A 342 8.54 5.98 15.82
CA LEU A 342 7.67 6.97 16.46
C LEU A 342 8.43 7.79 17.51
N MET A 343 9.36 7.17 18.24
CA MET A 343 10.22 7.86 19.20
C MET A 343 11.20 8.79 18.49
N GLU A 344 11.79 8.38 17.36
CA GLU A 344 12.66 9.18 16.50
C GLU A 344 11.92 10.38 15.90
N LEU A 345 10.71 10.15 15.34
CA LEU A 345 9.82 11.22 14.87
C LEU A 345 9.58 12.25 15.98
N MET A 346 9.15 11.79 17.16
CA MET A 346 8.80 12.66 18.28
C MET A 346 10.02 13.37 18.89
N GLU A 347 11.21 12.80 18.80
CA GLU A 347 12.46 13.49 19.16
C GLU A 347 12.75 14.63 18.17
N SER A 348 12.65 14.36 16.86
CA SER A 348 12.95 15.31 15.77
C SER A 348 12.05 16.55 15.70
N LEU A 349 10.85 16.51 16.29
CA LEU A 349 9.95 17.66 16.32
C LEU A 349 10.58 18.86 17.06
N PRO A 350 10.42 20.10 16.57
CA PRO A 350 10.82 21.31 17.31
C PRO A 350 10.25 21.33 18.74
N GLN A 351 10.98 21.93 19.69
CA GLN A 351 10.60 21.92 21.11
C GLN A 351 9.21 22.54 21.38
N GLU A 352 8.83 23.56 20.60
CA GLU A 352 7.52 24.22 20.65
C GLU A 352 6.45 23.53 19.78
N GLU A 353 6.82 22.56 18.92
CA GLU A 353 5.86 21.87 18.07
C GLU A 353 5.16 20.75 18.86
N LYS A 354 3.87 20.92 19.07
CA LYS A 354 3.00 19.94 19.73
C LYS A 354 2.08 19.24 18.74
N VAL A 355 1.77 17.96 19.03
CA VAL A 355 0.98 17.08 18.17
C VAL A 355 -0.29 16.56 18.84
N ILE A 356 -1.22 16.11 18.01
CA ILE A 356 -2.30 15.21 18.40
C ILE A 356 -1.87 13.81 17.97
N LEU A 357 -1.70 12.90 18.93
CA LEU A 357 -1.41 11.49 18.65
C LEU A 357 -2.73 10.76 18.40
N VAL A 358 -2.80 9.91 17.37
CA VAL A 358 -3.93 9.03 17.11
C VAL A 358 -3.43 7.60 16.95
N GLY A 359 -3.64 6.76 17.96
CA GLY A 359 -3.28 5.35 17.95
C GLY A 359 -4.48 4.48 17.63
N HIS A 360 -4.35 3.59 16.64
CA HIS A 360 -5.36 2.59 16.29
C HIS A 360 -4.94 1.20 16.77
N SER A 361 -5.87 0.42 17.33
CA SER A 361 -5.60 -0.97 17.73
C SER A 361 -4.38 -1.09 18.67
N PHE A 362 -3.40 -1.94 18.36
CA PHE A 362 -2.13 -2.03 19.10
C PHE A 362 -1.32 -0.71 19.13
N GLY A 363 -1.54 0.18 18.16
CA GLY A 363 -0.97 1.53 18.11
C GLY A 363 -1.23 2.40 19.34
N GLY A 364 -2.28 2.08 20.13
CA GLY A 364 -2.51 2.71 21.43
C GLY A 364 -1.43 2.40 22.48
N MET A 365 -0.80 1.22 22.42
CA MET A 365 0.36 0.90 23.27
C MET A 365 1.57 1.77 22.87
N ASN A 366 1.77 2.02 21.58
CA ASN A 366 2.90 2.81 21.07
C ASN A 366 2.76 4.29 21.47
N LEU A 367 1.53 4.80 21.50
CA LEU A 367 1.18 6.08 22.12
C LEU A 367 1.67 6.17 23.57
N GLY A 368 1.56 5.09 24.35
CA GLY A 368 1.99 5.03 25.75
C GLY A 368 3.46 5.44 25.96
N LEU A 369 4.38 4.89 25.16
CA LEU A 369 5.82 5.22 25.24
C LEU A 369 6.12 6.68 24.87
N VAL A 370 5.40 7.23 23.89
CA VAL A 370 5.52 8.65 23.50
C VAL A 370 5.01 9.56 24.61
N MET A 371 3.89 9.18 25.22
CA MET A 371 3.27 9.90 26.33
C MET A 371 4.14 9.89 27.59
N GLU A 372 4.90 8.83 27.82
CA GLU A 372 5.88 8.73 28.91
C GLU A 372 7.07 9.69 28.72
N LYS A 373 7.68 9.70 27.52
CA LYS A 373 8.94 10.43 27.23
C LYS A 373 8.75 11.88 26.75
N TYR A 374 7.60 12.21 26.17
CA TYR A 374 7.38 13.49 25.48
C TYR A 374 6.03 14.15 25.81
N GLN A 375 5.51 14.00 27.04
CA GLN A 375 4.22 14.57 27.48
C GLN A 375 4.06 16.07 27.15
N GLN A 376 5.14 16.85 27.18
CA GLN A 376 5.17 18.26 26.81
C GLN A 376 4.89 18.54 25.33
N LYS A 377 5.21 17.60 24.42
CA LYS A 377 4.99 17.71 22.96
C LYS A 377 3.59 17.27 22.53
N ILE A 378 2.67 16.96 23.44
CA ILE A 378 1.35 16.40 23.11
C ILE A 378 0.22 17.34 23.56
N TYR A 379 -0.76 17.60 22.70
CA TYR A 379 -2.02 18.27 23.05
C TYR A 379 -3.00 17.30 23.71
N VAL A 380 -3.19 16.16 23.05
CA VAL A 380 -4.08 15.06 23.44
C VAL A 380 -3.67 13.78 22.70
N ALA A 381 -3.81 12.64 23.36
CA ALA A 381 -3.66 11.32 22.79
C ALA A 381 -5.04 10.70 22.55
N VAL A 382 -5.27 10.17 21.35
CA VAL A 382 -6.55 9.63 20.90
C VAL A 382 -6.41 8.13 20.64
N PHE A 383 -7.20 7.33 21.33
CA PHE A 383 -7.23 5.88 21.26
C PHE A 383 -8.44 5.46 20.42
N LEU A 384 -8.21 5.08 19.16
CA LEU A 384 -9.24 4.66 18.21
C LEU A 384 -9.37 3.14 18.21
N ALA A 385 -10.42 2.60 18.83
CA ALA A 385 -10.62 1.15 19.01
C ALA A 385 -9.29 0.42 19.32
N ALA A 386 -8.63 0.91 20.36
CA ALA A 386 -7.22 0.63 20.65
C ALA A 386 -7.03 -0.05 22.00
N PHE A 387 -5.87 -0.67 22.17
CA PHE A 387 -5.35 -1.05 23.49
C PHE A 387 -4.78 0.19 24.16
N MET A 388 -5.36 0.59 25.29
CA MET A 388 -4.96 1.74 26.08
C MET A 388 -4.33 1.22 27.38
N PRO A 389 -3.04 1.49 27.65
CA PRO A 389 -2.40 1.04 28.89
C PRO A 389 -2.81 1.90 30.10
N ASP A 390 -2.38 1.51 31.29
CA ASP A 390 -2.44 2.32 32.51
C ASP A 390 -1.07 2.42 33.21
N SER A 391 -0.98 3.35 34.16
CA SER A 391 0.21 3.67 34.96
C SER A 391 0.28 2.91 36.29
N ILE A 392 -0.69 2.07 36.61
CA ILE A 392 -0.84 1.37 37.90
C ILE A 392 -0.26 -0.04 37.78
N HIS A 393 -0.68 -0.81 36.78
CA HIS A 393 -0.36 -2.21 36.60
C HIS A 393 0.97 -2.42 35.83
N MET A 394 1.21 -3.65 35.39
CA MET A 394 2.28 -4.00 34.46
C MET A 394 1.85 -3.65 33.02
N SER A 395 2.79 -3.38 32.10
CA SER A 395 2.47 -2.86 30.76
C SER A 395 1.62 -3.82 29.91
N SER A 396 1.68 -5.12 30.18
CA SER A 396 0.85 -6.15 29.52
C SER A 396 -0.61 -6.12 29.95
N TYR A 397 -0.97 -5.48 31.07
CA TYR A 397 -2.24 -5.70 31.78
C TYR A 397 -3.50 -5.56 30.92
N VAL A 398 -3.54 -4.58 30.00
CA VAL A 398 -4.67 -4.39 29.08
C VAL A 398 -4.79 -5.53 28.06
N LEU A 399 -3.67 -6.12 27.65
CA LEU A 399 -3.63 -7.28 26.75
C LEU A 399 -3.99 -8.56 27.53
N ASP A 400 -3.47 -8.71 28.76
CA ASP A 400 -3.81 -9.84 29.64
C ASP A 400 -5.32 -9.88 29.91
N GLN A 401 -5.92 -8.74 30.27
CA GLN A 401 -7.37 -8.59 30.45
C GLN A 401 -8.17 -8.83 29.17
N TYR A 402 -7.62 -8.50 28.00
CA TYR A 402 -8.25 -8.82 26.71
C TYR A 402 -8.30 -10.33 26.47
N PHE A 403 -7.19 -11.05 26.67
CA PHE A 403 -7.15 -12.50 26.50
C PHE A 403 -8.00 -13.26 27.54
N GLU A 404 -8.01 -12.82 28.80
CA GLU A 404 -8.90 -13.38 29.84
C GLU A 404 -10.39 -13.22 29.49
N ARG A 405 -10.78 -12.06 28.94
CA ARG A 405 -12.18 -11.71 28.66
C ARG A 405 -12.68 -12.24 27.32
N MET A 406 -11.77 -12.55 26.39
CA MET A 406 -12.09 -12.96 25.02
C MET A 406 -11.51 -14.35 24.65
N PRO A 407 -11.71 -15.41 25.46
CA PRO A 407 -11.14 -16.74 25.25
C PRO A 407 -11.70 -17.48 24.01
N THR A 408 -12.66 -16.88 23.30
CA THR A 408 -13.31 -17.43 22.10
C THR A 408 -13.08 -16.59 20.84
N ILE A 409 -12.03 -15.75 20.80
CA ILE A 409 -11.63 -15.07 19.55
C ILE A 409 -11.33 -16.13 18.49
N ASN A 410 -12.09 -16.09 17.40
CA ASN A 410 -11.86 -16.94 16.26
C ASN A 410 -10.73 -16.35 15.42
N TRP A 411 -9.48 -16.73 15.74
CA TRP A 411 -8.28 -16.33 15.00
C TRP A 411 -8.25 -16.83 13.54
N LEU A 412 -9.19 -17.72 13.14
CA LEU A 412 -9.43 -18.20 11.78
C LEU A 412 -8.18 -18.79 11.09
N ASP A 413 -7.50 -18.00 10.26
CA ASP A 413 -6.29 -18.36 9.51
C ASP A 413 -5.09 -17.45 9.84
N THR A 414 -5.17 -16.75 10.98
CA THR A 414 -4.02 -16.08 11.62
C THR A 414 -2.97 -17.11 11.98
N GLN A 415 -1.73 -16.85 11.59
CA GLN A 415 -0.58 -17.67 11.90
C GLN A 415 0.13 -17.11 13.12
N PHE A 416 0.54 -18.01 14.02
CA PHE A 416 1.38 -17.70 15.17
C PHE A 416 2.68 -18.49 15.02
N VAL A 417 3.83 -17.81 14.94
CA VAL A 417 5.13 -18.44 14.69
C VAL A 417 6.14 -17.92 15.70
N SER A 418 6.79 -18.83 16.43
CA SER A 418 7.84 -18.45 17.38
C SER A 418 9.13 -18.11 16.64
N TYR A 419 9.71 -16.96 16.97
CA TYR A 419 11.10 -16.61 16.73
C TYR A 419 11.83 -16.49 18.08
N GLY A 420 13.01 -15.87 18.13
CA GLY A 420 13.84 -15.78 19.33
C GLY A 420 14.71 -17.01 19.57
N SER A 421 15.16 -17.21 20.81
CA SER A 421 15.91 -18.40 21.21
C SER A 421 14.98 -19.48 21.81
N PRO A 422 15.44 -20.74 21.96
CA PRO A 422 14.68 -21.76 22.70
C PRO A 422 14.40 -21.39 24.16
N GLU A 423 15.26 -20.56 24.76
CA GLU A 423 15.16 -20.08 26.14
C GLU A 423 14.26 -18.83 26.28
N GLU A 424 14.24 -17.97 25.26
CA GLU A 424 13.42 -16.76 25.17
C GLU A 424 12.65 -16.74 23.83
N PRO A 425 11.61 -17.60 23.69
CA PRO A 425 10.77 -17.64 22.51
C PRO A 425 9.86 -16.41 22.42
N LEU A 426 9.82 -15.77 21.25
CA LEU A 426 8.98 -14.61 20.97
C LEU A 426 7.90 -14.96 19.93
N PRO A 427 6.60 -14.70 20.18
CA PRO A 427 5.54 -14.99 19.23
C PRO A 427 5.41 -13.87 18.20
N SER A 428 5.54 -14.22 16.91
CA SER A 428 5.06 -13.39 15.81
C SER A 428 3.63 -13.78 15.42
N ILE A 429 2.88 -12.81 14.89
CA ILE A 429 1.49 -12.92 14.48
C ILE A 429 1.36 -12.41 13.05
N PHE A 430 0.75 -13.21 12.16
CA PHE A 430 0.41 -12.82 10.80
C PHE A 430 -1.08 -13.05 10.54
N PHE A 431 -1.85 -11.98 10.32
CA PHE A 431 -3.30 -12.07 10.11
C PHE A 431 -3.64 -12.65 8.73
N GLY A 432 -4.33 -13.79 8.73
CA GLY A 432 -4.76 -14.45 7.49
C GLY A 432 -5.93 -13.73 6.81
N PRO A 433 -6.17 -14.01 5.50
CA PRO A 433 -7.18 -13.32 4.72
C PRO A 433 -8.62 -13.53 5.22
N LYS A 434 -8.96 -14.66 5.85
CA LYS A 434 -10.28 -14.82 6.49
C LYS A 434 -10.37 -13.99 7.75
N PHE A 435 -9.33 -13.96 8.59
CA PHE A 435 -9.32 -13.12 9.79
C PHE A 435 -9.48 -11.63 9.45
N LEU A 436 -8.73 -11.16 8.45
CA LEU A 436 -8.90 -9.82 7.88
C LEU A 436 -10.36 -9.59 7.44
N ALA A 437 -10.93 -10.48 6.62
CA ALA A 437 -12.28 -10.31 6.07
C ALA A 437 -13.42 -10.36 7.11
N TYR A 438 -13.33 -11.22 8.13
CA TYR A 438 -14.45 -11.49 9.04
C TYR A 438 -14.41 -10.70 10.36
N ASN A 439 -13.22 -10.33 10.84
CA ASN A 439 -13.01 -9.71 12.16
C ASN A 439 -12.49 -8.26 12.12
N LEU A 440 -11.87 -7.84 11.02
CA LEU A 440 -11.23 -6.52 10.91
C LEU A 440 -11.89 -5.61 9.84
N TYR A 441 -12.14 -6.16 8.64
CA TYR A 441 -12.61 -5.44 7.44
C TYR A 441 -14.08 -5.75 7.09
N GLN A 442 -14.88 -6.27 8.03
CA GLN A 442 -16.25 -6.77 7.77
C GLN A 442 -17.25 -5.73 7.24
N LEU A 443 -16.96 -4.42 7.36
CA LEU A 443 -17.76 -3.31 6.82
C LEU A 443 -16.95 -2.43 5.84
N CYS A 444 -15.71 -2.83 5.52
CA CYS A 444 -14.86 -2.18 4.52
C CYS A 444 -15.16 -2.68 3.09
N SER A 445 -14.54 -2.06 2.08
CA SER A 445 -14.76 -2.49 0.70
C SER A 445 -13.87 -3.70 0.33
N PRO A 446 -14.25 -4.49 -0.71
CA PRO A 446 -13.38 -5.53 -1.26
C PRO A 446 -12.02 -5.02 -1.71
N GLU A 447 -11.95 -3.77 -2.17
CA GLU A 447 -10.71 -3.07 -2.50
C GLU A 447 -9.84 -2.83 -1.26
N ASP A 448 -10.40 -2.39 -0.13
CA ASP A 448 -9.64 -2.24 1.14
C ASP A 448 -9.08 -3.58 1.62
N LEU A 449 -9.87 -4.65 1.55
CA LEU A 449 -9.43 -6.00 1.90
C LEU A 449 -8.33 -6.53 0.95
N ALA A 450 -8.44 -6.23 -0.35
CA ALA A 450 -7.40 -6.57 -1.32
C ALA A 450 -6.10 -5.79 -1.07
N LEU A 451 -6.19 -4.51 -0.70
CA LEU A 451 -5.05 -3.68 -0.32
C LEU A 451 -4.35 -4.22 0.93
N ALA A 452 -5.12 -4.50 1.98
CA ALA A 452 -4.62 -5.10 3.22
C ALA A 452 -3.96 -6.46 2.98
N SER A 453 -4.52 -7.27 2.09
CA SER A 453 -3.95 -8.57 1.70
C SER A 453 -2.63 -8.44 0.92
N SER A 454 -2.44 -7.37 0.14
CA SER A 454 -1.18 -7.10 -0.59
C SER A 454 -0.07 -6.48 0.26
N LEU A 455 -0.37 -6.06 1.49
CA LEU A 455 0.55 -5.33 2.37
C LEU A 455 0.65 -5.96 3.77
N GLY A 456 0.12 -7.17 3.94
CA GLY A 456 0.17 -7.91 5.20
C GLY A 456 1.59 -8.33 5.55
N ARG A 457 2.02 -8.02 6.78
CA ARG A 457 3.32 -8.40 7.35
C ARG A 457 3.12 -8.99 8.74
N ALA A 458 4.11 -9.76 9.20
CA ALA A 458 4.11 -10.30 10.57
C ALA A 458 4.46 -9.19 11.58
N SER A 459 3.83 -9.24 12.74
CA SER A 459 4.05 -8.32 13.87
C SER A 459 4.08 -9.11 15.19
N SER A 460 4.09 -8.45 16.34
CA SER A 460 3.94 -9.09 17.66
C SER A 460 3.16 -8.19 18.61
N LEU A 461 2.64 -8.79 19.70
CA LEU A 461 2.10 -8.06 20.84
C LEU A 461 3.16 -7.83 21.93
N PHE A 462 4.37 -8.40 21.80
CA PHE A 462 5.51 -8.21 22.71
C PHE A 462 5.18 -8.47 24.20
N LEU A 463 4.31 -9.45 24.47
CA LEU A 463 3.84 -9.79 25.83
C LEU A 463 5.01 -10.19 26.74
N GLU A 464 6.03 -10.81 26.18
CA GLU A 464 7.23 -11.34 26.83
C GLU A 464 8.15 -10.23 27.36
N ASP A 465 8.02 -9.01 26.84
CA ASP A 465 8.63 -7.79 27.36
C ASP A 465 7.64 -7.00 28.21
N LEU A 466 6.43 -6.74 27.70
CA LEU A 466 5.40 -5.94 28.38
C LEU A 466 4.97 -6.51 29.75
N SER A 467 5.09 -7.82 29.97
CA SER A 467 4.80 -8.48 31.26
C SER A 467 5.96 -8.42 32.28
N LYS A 468 7.16 -8.02 31.85
CA LYS A 468 8.36 -7.87 32.68
C LYS A 468 8.72 -6.40 32.90
N THR A 469 8.49 -5.55 31.90
CA THR A 469 8.88 -4.15 31.87
C THR A 469 7.68 -3.24 32.11
N LYS A 470 7.68 -2.50 33.23
CA LYS A 470 6.69 -1.44 33.47
C LYS A 470 7.15 -0.12 32.83
N TYR A 471 6.55 0.22 31.69
CA TYR A 471 6.93 1.36 30.85
C TYR A 471 6.22 2.68 31.20
N PHE A 472 5.12 2.64 31.97
CA PHE A 472 4.21 3.78 32.11
C PHE A 472 4.07 4.22 33.58
N THR A 473 4.16 5.53 33.81
CA THR A 473 4.06 6.16 35.15
C THR A 473 2.97 7.23 35.21
N ASP A 474 2.62 7.72 36.40
CA ASP A 474 1.68 8.85 36.54
C ASP A 474 2.35 10.18 36.17
N GLU A 475 3.66 10.29 36.39
CA GLU A 475 4.53 11.43 36.09
C GLU A 475 4.84 11.59 34.59
N GLY A 476 4.82 10.49 33.84
CA GLY A 476 4.93 10.43 32.38
C GLY A 476 3.56 10.31 31.72
N TYR A 477 3.18 9.07 31.41
CA TYR A 477 1.95 8.67 30.74
C TYR A 477 0.69 9.28 31.39
N GLY A 478 0.62 9.34 32.72
CA GLY A 478 -0.52 9.87 33.47
C GLY A 478 -0.86 11.31 33.10
N LEU A 479 0.13 12.19 32.95
CA LEU A 479 -0.05 13.63 32.69
C LEU A 479 -0.69 13.95 31.34
N VAL A 480 -0.60 13.07 30.35
CA VAL A 480 -1.15 13.34 29.01
C VAL A 480 -2.66 13.13 28.98
N LYS A 481 -3.38 14.08 28.36
CA LYS A 481 -4.83 14.01 28.11
C LYS A 481 -5.19 12.84 27.18
N LYS A 482 -6.14 11.99 27.58
CA LYS A 482 -6.54 10.76 26.86
C LYS A 482 -8.00 10.85 26.41
N VAL A 483 -8.27 10.59 25.13
CA VAL A 483 -9.61 10.53 24.54
C VAL A 483 -9.79 9.18 23.86
N TYR A 484 -10.90 8.50 24.09
CA TYR A 484 -11.19 7.21 23.46
C TYR A 484 -12.28 7.36 22.38
N ILE A 485 -12.07 6.78 21.20
CA ILE A 485 -13.06 6.70 20.11
C ILE A 485 -13.48 5.23 19.97
N VAL A 486 -14.74 4.96 20.32
CA VAL A 486 -15.35 3.63 20.27
C VAL A 486 -15.86 3.31 18.86
N CYS A 487 -15.49 2.15 18.33
CA CYS A 487 -16.04 1.61 17.07
C CYS A 487 -17.06 0.51 17.40
N THR A 488 -18.31 0.66 16.92
CA THR A 488 -19.41 -0.14 17.50
C THR A 488 -19.57 -1.54 16.95
N GLU A 489 -19.09 -1.81 15.73
CA GLU A 489 -19.21 -3.11 15.04
C GLU A 489 -17.85 -3.83 14.96
N ASP A 490 -16.92 -3.46 15.84
CA ASP A 490 -15.60 -4.08 16.00
C ASP A 490 -15.74 -5.53 16.51
N LYS A 491 -14.95 -6.42 15.92
CA LYS A 491 -14.89 -7.86 16.22
C LYS A 491 -13.47 -8.37 16.51
N LEU A 492 -12.46 -7.51 16.48
CA LEU A 492 -11.17 -7.79 17.12
C LEU A 492 -11.25 -7.33 18.56
N ILE A 493 -11.62 -6.07 18.79
CA ILE A 493 -11.69 -5.45 20.12
C ILE A 493 -13.16 -5.07 20.36
N PRO A 494 -14.03 -5.98 20.85
CA PRO A 494 -15.46 -5.72 20.95
C PRO A 494 -15.81 -4.49 21.78
N LYS A 495 -16.96 -3.89 21.49
CA LYS A 495 -17.47 -2.67 22.15
C LYS A 495 -17.50 -2.81 23.69
N GLU A 496 -17.73 -4.01 24.19
CA GLU A 496 -17.74 -4.38 25.61
C GLU A 496 -16.34 -4.24 26.24
N PHE A 497 -15.28 -4.60 25.50
CA PHE A 497 -13.90 -4.46 25.97
C PHE A 497 -13.36 -3.04 25.79
N GLN A 498 -13.74 -2.35 24.70
CA GLN A 498 -13.47 -0.91 24.54
C GLN A 498 -14.08 -0.11 25.72
N LYS A 499 -15.32 -0.43 26.11
CA LYS A 499 -15.96 0.12 27.32
C LYS A 499 -15.25 -0.29 28.61
N TRP A 500 -14.86 -1.54 28.77
CA TRP A 500 -14.13 -1.95 29.97
C TRP A 500 -12.85 -1.13 30.17
N GLN A 501 -12.08 -0.85 29.11
CA GLN A 501 -10.92 0.05 29.19
C GLN A 501 -11.33 1.47 29.61
N ILE A 502 -12.38 2.03 29.01
CA ILE A 502 -12.94 3.36 29.37
C ILE A 502 -13.37 3.43 30.85
N ASP A 503 -13.99 2.37 31.37
CA ASP A 503 -14.54 2.33 32.74
C ASP A 503 -13.45 2.10 33.82
N ASN A 504 -12.25 1.63 33.43
CA ASN A 504 -11.18 1.25 34.36
C ASN A 504 -9.91 2.13 34.24
N ILE A 505 -9.77 2.93 33.19
CA ILE A 505 -8.58 3.75 32.91
C ILE A 505 -8.97 5.23 32.79
N SER A 506 -8.19 6.11 33.41
CA SER A 506 -8.47 7.56 33.47
C SER A 506 -8.42 8.22 32.08
N ILE A 507 -9.59 8.63 31.57
CA ILE A 507 -9.75 9.40 30.33
C ILE A 507 -10.55 10.69 30.56
N ILE A 508 -10.48 11.63 29.62
CA ILE A 508 -11.16 12.94 29.71
C ILE A 508 -12.33 13.13 28.74
N GLU A 509 -12.50 12.25 27.76
CA GLU A 509 -13.66 12.21 26.84
C GLU A 509 -13.75 10.85 26.13
N THR A 510 -14.99 10.44 25.83
CA THR A 510 -15.31 9.34 24.93
C THR A 510 -16.09 9.85 23.72
N LYS A 511 -15.79 9.33 22.53
CA LYS A 511 -16.57 9.47 21.30
C LYS A 511 -17.00 8.07 20.81
N GLU A 512 -18.02 7.99 19.96
CA GLU A 512 -18.50 6.72 19.40
C GLU A 512 -18.83 6.87 17.91
N ILE A 513 -18.21 6.07 17.05
CA ILE A 513 -18.49 5.99 15.61
C ILE A 513 -19.37 4.76 15.36
N LYS A 514 -20.65 5.03 15.12
CA LYS A 514 -21.68 4.00 14.96
C LYS A 514 -21.65 3.39 13.56
N GLY A 515 -21.62 2.07 13.46
CA GLY A 515 -21.51 1.36 12.18
C GLY A 515 -20.08 1.27 11.64
N ALA A 516 -19.06 1.60 12.46
CA ALA A 516 -17.67 1.33 12.13
C ALA A 516 -17.24 -0.06 12.62
N ASP A 517 -16.56 -0.80 11.75
CA ASP A 517 -15.78 -1.98 12.13
C ASP A 517 -14.45 -1.57 12.81
N HIS A 518 -13.55 -2.52 13.03
CA HIS A 518 -12.23 -2.24 13.59
C HIS A 518 -11.46 -1.22 12.73
N MET A 519 -11.65 -1.27 11.41
CA MET A 519 -11.00 -0.41 10.43
C MET A 519 -11.81 0.87 10.14
N ALA A 520 -12.23 1.59 11.20
CA ALA A 520 -12.97 2.86 11.09
C ALA A 520 -12.30 3.93 10.20
N LEU A 521 -10.97 3.91 10.10
CA LEU A 521 -10.19 4.75 9.17
C LEU A 521 -10.39 4.43 7.68
N LEU A 522 -11.05 3.31 7.35
CA LEU A 522 -11.34 2.84 6.00
C LEU A 522 -12.85 2.69 5.75
N SER A 523 -13.62 2.19 6.72
CA SER A 523 -15.09 2.08 6.64
C SER A 523 -15.82 3.40 6.92
N MET A 524 -15.35 4.21 7.87
CA MET A 524 -15.96 5.47 8.31
C MET A 524 -15.02 6.70 8.31
N PRO A 525 -14.13 6.88 7.30
CA PRO A 525 -13.06 7.89 7.34
C PRO A 525 -13.55 9.33 7.54
N LYS A 526 -14.74 9.67 7.03
CA LYS A 526 -15.33 11.01 7.19
C LYS A 526 -15.80 11.27 8.62
N GLN A 527 -16.56 10.35 9.22
CA GLN A 527 -17.00 10.48 10.61
C GLN A 527 -15.80 10.50 11.57
N LEU A 528 -14.76 9.72 11.27
CA LEU A 528 -13.49 9.76 12.02
C LEU A 528 -12.78 11.12 11.87
N CYS A 529 -12.71 11.66 10.65
CA CYS A 529 -12.17 13.01 10.41
C CYS A 529 -12.94 14.07 11.20
N ASP A 530 -14.26 14.10 11.09
CA ASP A 530 -15.12 15.04 11.81
C ASP A 530 -14.91 14.95 13.33
N THR A 531 -14.84 13.72 13.87
CA THR A 531 -14.56 13.45 15.29
C THR A 531 -13.17 13.95 15.72
N LEU A 532 -12.14 13.75 14.89
CA LEU A 532 -10.78 14.23 15.16
C LEU A 532 -10.67 15.76 15.07
N LEU A 533 -11.44 16.40 14.18
CA LEU A 533 -11.51 17.85 14.08
C LEU A 533 -12.23 18.48 15.29
N GLU A 534 -13.28 17.85 15.82
CA GLU A 534 -13.89 18.25 17.11
C GLU A 534 -12.87 18.19 18.26
N ILE A 535 -12.13 17.07 18.37
CA ILE A 535 -11.08 16.86 19.39
C ILE A 535 -9.98 17.93 19.23
N ALA A 536 -9.51 18.17 18.01
CA ALA A 536 -8.49 19.17 17.71
C ALA A 536 -8.94 20.62 17.97
N HIS A 537 -10.24 20.91 17.84
CA HIS A 537 -10.81 22.21 18.18
C HIS A 537 -10.98 22.39 19.69
N LYS A 538 -11.25 21.31 20.43
CA LYS A 538 -11.49 21.32 21.88
C LYS A 538 -10.20 21.41 22.70
N TYR A 539 -9.14 20.71 22.27
CA TYR A 539 -7.87 20.59 23.01
C TYR A 539 -6.76 21.47 22.41
N ASN A 540 -7.07 22.77 22.26
CA ASN A 540 -6.20 23.79 21.67
C ASN A 540 -4.90 24.09 22.45
#